data_AF-A0A1F5SGZ8-F1
#
_entry.id   AF-A0A1F5SGZ8-F1
#
_cell.length_a   1.000
_cell.length_b   1.000
_cell.length_c   1.000
_cell.angle_alpha   90.00
_cell.angle_beta   90.00
_cell.angle_gamma   90.00
#
_symmetry.space_group_name_H-M   'P 1'
#
loop_
_entity.id
_entity.type
_entity.pdbx_description
1 polymer ?
#
loop_
_entity_poly.entity_id
_entity_poly.type
_entity_poly.pdbx_seq_one_letter_code
_entity_poly.pdbx_strand_id
1 'polypeptide(L)'
;MPGILEEKSLWYKYKTEIWPQKSAQSITIHNTMRVLRSITNIGNLRYMSVPITSGWFYYNLLLEYSPSEREEKRSQLMRAAIRHNYRLAWNFWQALVEYWQRPVVNPAFLIPKDQRWDQDHFQALWLSIISEMCSDHDMHEKWEYSNGGAEEFTHSYQLKLGIPKCDGLESPFFNTRETEEKARERMRTIDVFDHQGRLLTLNRGYQKIEKAIPWIEERGFAADRLRHCLELLEWTGNMIAKGFYQ
;
A
#
# COMPACT_ATOMS: atom_id res chain seq x y z
N MET A 1 -1.98 12.25 24.89
CA MET A 1 -2.87 12.54 23.74
C MET A 1 -2.10 12.15 22.50
N PRO A 2 -2.68 11.37 21.57
CA PRO A 2 -2.02 11.07 20.30
C PRO A 2 -1.60 12.38 19.61
N GLY A 3 -0.45 12.40 18.96
CA GLY A 3 -0.07 13.51 18.11
C GLY A 3 -0.89 13.50 16.80
N ILE A 4 -0.69 14.56 16.00
CA ILE A 4 -1.41 14.73 14.74
C ILE A 4 -1.08 13.64 13.70
N LEU A 5 0.11 13.03 13.79
CA LEU A 5 0.53 12.00 12.84
C LEU A 5 -0.13 10.65 13.14
N GLU A 6 -0.36 10.32 14.41
CA GLU A 6 -1.04 9.10 14.85
C GLU A 6 -2.49 9.08 14.36
N GLU A 7 -3.17 10.24 14.35
CA GLU A 7 -4.55 10.37 13.88
C GLU A 7 -4.68 10.23 12.35
N LYS A 8 -3.61 10.53 11.60
CA LYS A 8 -3.65 10.61 10.13
C LYS A 8 -2.87 9.49 9.45
N SER A 9 -2.00 8.78 10.14
CA SER A 9 -1.15 7.74 9.55
C SER A 9 -1.94 6.47 9.25
N LEU A 10 -1.98 6.06 7.98
CA LEU A 10 -2.57 4.78 7.56
C LEU A 10 -1.86 3.61 8.24
N TRP A 11 -0.53 3.69 8.33
CA TRP A 11 0.26 2.64 8.98
C TRP A 11 -0.03 2.53 10.47
N TYR A 12 -0.16 3.66 11.19
CA TYR A 12 -0.55 3.63 12.60
C TYR A 12 -1.93 3.00 12.78
N LYS A 13 -2.92 3.44 11.98
CA LYS A 13 -4.28 2.90 11.99
C LYS A 13 -4.26 1.37 11.85
N TYR A 14 -3.72 0.86 10.76
CA TYR A 14 -3.75 -0.57 10.48
C TYR A 14 -2.93 -1.39 11.47
N LYS A 15 -1.78 -0.88 11.90
CA LYS A 15 -0.92 -1.60 12.85
C LYS A 15 -1.58 -1.67 14.22
N THR A 16 -2.16 -0.59 14.72
CA THR A 16 -2.85 -0.59 16.03
C THR A 16 -4.15 -1.38 16.01
N GLU A 17 -4.81 -1.47 14.87
CA GLU A 17 -6.00 -2.29 14.70
C GLU A 17 -5.67 -3.79 14.64
N ILE A 18 -4.66 -4.19 13.87
CA ILE A 18 -4.37 -5.60 13.57
C ILE A 18 -3.34 -6.22 14.53
N TRP A 19 -2.23 -5.53 14.86
CA TRP A 19 -1.12 -6.16 15.61
C TRP A 19 -1.51 -6.63 17.03
N PRO A 20 -2.33 -5.90 17.81
CA PRO A 20 -2.72 -6.35 19.14
C PRO A 20 -3.65 -7.57 19.14
N GLN A 21 -4.25 -7.91 17.99
CA GLN A 21 -5.18 -9.03 17.91
C GLN A 21 -4.45 -10.36 18.05
N LYS A 22 -5.11 -11.31 18.72
CA LYS A 22 -4.63 -12.70 18.89
C LYS A 22 -5.22 -13.66 17.86
N SER A 23 -5.66 -13.14 16.71
CA SER A 23 -6.22 -13.95 15.62
C SER A 23 -5.12 -14.71 14.87
N ALA A 24 -5.48 -15.82 14.22
CA ALA A 24 -4.53 -16.61 13.41
C ALA A 24 -3.90 -15.76 12.29
N GLN A 25 -4.70 -14.89 11.66
CA GLN A 25 -4.26 -13.96 10.62
C GLN A 25 -3.22 -12.96 11.15
N SER A 26 -3.50 -12.33 12.29
CA SER A 26 -2.56 -11.38 12.91
C SER A 26 -1.27 -12.06 13.31
N ILE A 27 -1.33 -13.27 13.88
CA ILE A 27 -0.14 -14.08 14.19
C ILE A 27 0.67 -14.38 12.92
N THR A 28 0.01 -14.74 11.81
CA THR A 28 0.69 -14.96 10.54
C THR A 28 1.38 -13.69 10.04
N ILE A 29 0.73 -12.53 10.11
CA ILE A 29 1.33 -11.24 9.75
C ILE A 29 2.58 -10.97 10.61
N HIS A 30 2.48 -11.14 11.94
CA HIS A 30 3.61 -10.99 12.86
C HIS A 30 4.77 -11.89 12.49
N ASN A 31 4.50 -13.16 12.20
CA ASN A 31 5.53 -14.13 11.83
C ASN A 31 6.15 -13.81 10.47
N THR A 32 5.36 -13.40 9.48
CA THR A 32 5.88 -12.93 8.19
C THR A 32 6.82 -11.76 8.38
N MET A 33 6.42 -10.73 9.14
CA MET A 33 7.29 -9.58 9.42
C MET A 33 8.54 -9.99 10.21
N ARG A 34 8.46 -10.91 11.18
CA ARG A 34 9.63 -11.42 11.91
C ARG A 34 10.62 -12.13 10.98
N VAL A 35 10.14 -12.99 10.08
CA VAL A 35 10.98 -13.66 9.08
C VAL A 35 11.60 -12.64 8.14
N LEU A 36 10.82 -11.68 7.66
CA LEU A 36 11.34 -10.64 6.79
C LEU A 36 12.41 -9.79 7.51
N ARG A 37 12.19 -9.38 8.75
CA ARG A 37 13.16 -8.64 9.56
C ARG A 37 14.45 -9.43 9.82
N SER A 38 14.38 -10.76 9.94
CA SER A 38 15.55 -11.59 10.23
C SER A 38 16.53 -11.72 9.05
N ILE A 39 16.10 -11.43 7.82
CA ILE A 39 17.00 -11.47 6.66
C ILE A 39 17.91 -10.22 6.69
N THR A 40 19.15 -10.37 7.10
CA THR A 40 20.13 -9.27 7.07
C THR A 40 20.72 -9.09 5.66
N ASN A 41 21.27 -7.92 5.36
CA ASN A 41 22.03 -7.64 4.12
C ASN A 41 21.30 -7.71 2.76
N ILE A 42 19.98 -7.54 2.70
CA ILE A 42 19.23 -7.51 1.42
C ILE A 42 19.55 -6.28 0.54
N GLY A 43 20.24 -5.26 1.07
CA GLY A 43 20.47 -4.00 0.38
C GLY A 43 19.16 -3.22 0.13
N ASN A 44 19.14 -2.39 -0.92
CA ASN A 44 17.99 -1.59 -1.31
C ASN A 44 16.86 -2.48 -1.87
N LEU A 45 15.77 -2.60 -1.11
CA LEU A 45 14.60 -3.39 -1.47
C LEU A 45 13.54 -2.49 -2.10
N ARG A 46 12.97 -2.91 -3.22
CA ARG A 46 11.85 -2.22 -3.87
C ARG A 46 10.54 -2.90 -3.52
N TYR A 47 9.48 -2.14 -3.32
CA TYR A 47 8.10 -2.64 -3.26
C TYR A 47 7.38 -2.27 -4.54
N MET A 48 6.51 -3.15 -5.06
CA MET A 48 5.63 -2.82 -6.18
C MET A 48 4.15 -2.85 -5.77
N SER A 49 3.44 -1.78 -6.07
CA SER A 49 1.97 -1.73 -5.95
C SER A 49 1.31 -2.13 -7.25
N VAL A 50 0.43 -3.13 -7.18
CA VAL A 50 -0.41 -3.56 -8.31
C VAL A 50 -1.85 -3.71 -7.82
N PRO A 51 -2.85 -3.25 -8.59
CA PRO A 51 -4.25 -3.56 -8.30
C PRO A 51 -4.48 -5.07 -8.34
N ILE A 52 -4.85 -5.72 -7.22
CA ILE A 52 -5.13 -7.18 -7.18
C ILE A 52 -6.63 -7.47 -7.13
N THR A 53 -7.31 -6.97 -6.09
CA THR A 53 -8.73 -7.26 -5.78
C THR A 53 -9.67 -6.10 -6.09
N SER A 54 -9.13 -4.93 -6.42
CA SER A 54 -9.86 -3.75 -6.90
C SER A 54 -9.03 -3.08 -7.99
N GLY A 55 -9.57 -2.09 -8.69
CA GLY A 55 -8.86 -1.38 -9.74
C GLY A 55 -9.58 -1.34 -11.08
N TRP A 56 -8.95 -0.63 -12.01
CA TRP A 56 -9.47 -0.35 -13.34
C TRP A 56 -10.05 -1.58 -14.06
N PHE A 57 -9.31 -2.70 -14.07
CA PHE A 57 -9.75 -3.91 -14.76
C PHE A 57 -11.03 -4.48 -14.15
N TYR A 58 -11.10 -4.55 -12.81
CA TYR A 58 -12.28 -5.07 -12.12
C TYR A 58 -13.51 -4.20 -12.36
N TYR A 59 -13.36 -2.86 -12.31
CA TYR A 59 -14.46 -1.95 -12.63
C TYR A 59 -14.96 -2.12 -14.05
N ASN A 60 -14.06 -2.18 -15.05
CA ASN A 60 -14.48 -2.40 -16.44
C ASN A 60 -15.16 -3.75 -16.63
N LEU A 61 -14.65 -4.81 -16.00
CA LEU A 61 -15.29 -6.12 -16.03
C LEU A 61 -16.70 -6.08 -15.44
N LEU A 62 -16.94 -5.32 -14.37
CA LEU A 62 -18.27 -5.14 -13.80
C LEU A 62 -19.21 -4.39 -14.76
N LEU A 63 -18.70 -3.41 -15.51
CA LEU A 63 -19.49 -2.59 -16.43
C LEU A 63 -20.03 -3.36 -17.65
N GLU A 64 -19.46 -4.53 -17.96
CA GLU A 64 -19.96 -5.43 -19.00
C GLU A 64 -21.29 -6.11 -18.64
N TYR A 65 -21.71 -6.01 -17.38
CA TYR A 65 -22.91 -6.66 -16.85
C TYR A 65 -23.88 -5.64 -16.24
N SER A 66 -25.18 -5.97 -16.26
CA SER A 66 -26.20 -5.22 -15.53
C SER A 66 -26.02 -5.35 -14.01
N PRO A 67 -26.56 -4.43 -13.19
CA PRO A 67 -26.41 -4.48 -11.73
C PRO A 67 -26.83 -5.82 -11.09
N SER A 68 -27.90 -6.45 -11.56
CA SER A 68 -28.35 -7.76 -11.07
C SER A 68 -27.36 -8.87 -11.42
N GLU A 69 -26.84 -8.88 -12.65
CA GLU A 69 -25.86 -9.87 -13.09
C GLU A 69 -24.51 -9.71 -12.38
N ARG A 70 -24.11 -8.47 -12.07
CA ARG A 70 -22.89 -8.18 -11.28
C ARG A 70 -22.94 -8.85 -9.93
N GLU A 71 -24.08 -8.77 -9.23
CA GLU A 71 -24.23 -9.37 -7.90
C GLU A 71 -24.22 -10.90 -7.98
N GLU A 72 -24.97 -11.48 -8.93
CA GLU A 72 -24.99 -12.93 -9.15
C GLU A 72 -23.58 -13.48 -9.48
N LYS A 73 -22.83 -12.77 -10.34
CA LYS A 73 -21.52 -13.20 -10.83
C LYS A 73 -20.35 -12.65 -10.01
N ARG A 74 -20.59 -11.92 -8.91
CA ARG A 74 -19.57 -11.14 -8.20
C ARG A 74 -18.30 -11.92 -7.90
N SER A 75 -18.46 -13.13 -7.36
CA SER A 75 -17.33 -14.02 -7.02
C SER A 75 -16.58 -14.51 -8.26
N GLN A 76 -17.27 -14.77 -9.37
CA GLN A 76 -16.64 -15.16 -10.62
C GLN A 76 -15.85 -14.00 -11.23
N LEU A 77 -16.45 -12.80 -11.29
CA LEU A 77 -15.81 -11.61 -11.83
C LEU A 77 -14.59 -11.20 -11.00
N MET A 78 -14.69 -11.28 -9.67
CA MET A 78 -13.55 -11.04 -8.77
C MET A 78 -12.40 -12.01 -9.04
N ARG A 79 -12.69 -13.32 -9.18
CA ARG A 79 -11.65 -14.32 -9.52
C ARG A 79 -11.01 -14.06 -10.88
N ALA A 80 -11.79 -13.62 -11.88
CA ALA A 80 -11.27 -13.26 -13.18
C ALA A 80 -10.35 -12.04 -13.11
N ALA A 81 -10.75 -11.01 -12.36
CA ALA A 81 -9.92 -9.83 -12.11
C ALA A 81 -8.62 -10.17 -11.39
N ILE A 82 -8.66 -10.95 -10.30
CA ILE A 82 -7.46 -11.39 -9.57
C ILE A 82 -6.52 -12.16 -10.50
N ARG A 83 -7.03 -13.08 -11.33
CA ARG A 83 -6.20 -13.84 -12.28
C ARG A 83 -5.54 -12.96 -13.33
N HIS A 84 -6.29 -11.99 -13.88
CA HIS A 84 -5.75 -11.02 -14.83
C HIS A 84 -4.64 -10.18 -14.18
N ASN A 85 -4.95 -9.59 -13.02
CA ASN A 85 -4.07 -8.72 -12.27
C ASN A 85 -2.80 -9.45 -11.78
N TYR A 86 -2.89 -10.73 -11.42
CA TYR A 86 -1.72 -11.53 -11.09
C TYR A 86 -0.73 -11.64 -12.26
N ARG A 87 -1.23 -11.78 -13.49
CA ARG A 87 -0.38 -11.80 -14.69
C ARG A 87 0.27 -10.45 -14.94
N LEU A 88 -0.48 -9.35 -14.75
CA LEU A 88 0.07 -8.00 -14.82
C LEU A 88 1.19 -7.80 -13.78
N ALA A 89 0.93 -8.23 -12.54
CA ALA A 89 1.92 -8.17 -11.46
C ALA A 89 3.17 -8.99 -11.80
N TRP A 90 3.01 -10.20 -12.34
CA TRP A 90 4.13 -11.03 -12.78
C TRP A 90 5.00 -10.31 -13.83
N ASN A 91 4.37 -9.78 -14.89
CA ASN A 91 5.09 -9.11 -15.97
C ASN A 91 5.79 -7.84 -15.49
N PHE A 92 5.12 -7.05 -14.65
CA PHE A 92 5.70 -5.83 -14.09
C PHE A 92 6.87 -6.14 -13.16
N TRP A 93 6.73 -7.16 -12.32
CA TRP A 93 7.81 -7.64 -11.46
C TRP A 93 9.05 -8.05 -12.27
N GLN A 94 8.86 -8.83 -13.35
CA GLN A 94 9.97 -9.24 -14.22
C GLN A 94 10.69 -8.03 -14.81
N ALA A 95 9.92 -7.05 -15.34
CA ALA A 95 10.49 -5.83 -15.90
C ALA A 95 11.27 -5.02 -14.84
N LEU A 96 10.75 -4.90 -13.62
CA LEU A 96 11.43 -4.20 -12.54
C LEU A 96 12.73 -4.90 -12.12
N VAL A 97 12.71 -6.22 -11.98
CA VAL A 97 13.90 -7.02 -11.62
C VAL A 97 14.97 -6.89 -12.70
N GLU A 98 14.59 -6.95 -13.98
CA GLU A 98 15.51 -6.81 -15.10
C GLU A 98 16.11 -5.40 -15.17
N TYR A 99 15.28 -4.36 -15.04
CA TYR A 99 15.69 -2.97 -15.17
C TYR A 99 16.56 -2.51 -13.98
N TRP A 100 16.12 -2.80 -12.75
CA TRP A 100 16.78 -2.29 -11.55
C TRP A 100 17.88 -3.20 -11.01
N GLN A 101 17.86 -4.49 -11.36
CA GLN A 101 18.77 -5.51 -10.80
C GLN A 101 18.79 -5.51 -9.27
N ARG A 102 17.62 -5.26 -8.65
CA ARG A 102 17.42 -5.23 -7.19
C ARG A 102 16.30 -6.18 -6.79
N PRO A 103 16.29 -6.66 -5.53
CA PRO A 103 15.16 -7.42 -5.01
C PRO A 103 13.88 -6.58 -5.03
N VAL A 104 12.78 -7.18 -5.47
CA VAL A 104 11.45 -6.55 -5.54
C VAL A 104 10.43 -7.41 -4.80
N VAL A 105 9.69 -6.81 -3.86
CA VAL A 105 8.55 -7.45 -3.19
C VAL A 105 7.32 -7.32 -4.06
N ASN A 106 6.83 -8.45 -4.56
CA ASN A 106 5.56 -8.53 -5.27
C ASN A 106 4.44 -9.01 -4.32
N PRO A 107 3.50 -8.15 -3.90
CA PRO A 107 2.44 -8.54 -2.97
C PRO A 107 1.51 -9.62 -3.54
N ALA A 108 1.40 -9.74 -4.87
CA ALA A 108 0.54 -10.73 -5.51
C ALA A 108 0.96 -12.18 -5.22
N PHE A 109 2.22 -12.40 -4.85
CA PHE A 109 2.75 -13.74 -4.57
C PHE A 109 2.39 -14.26 -3.18
N LEU A 110 1.92 -13.39 -2.28
CA LEU A 110 1.42 -13.84 -0.97
C LEU A 110 -0.04 -14.23 -1.07
N ILE A 111 -0.30 -15.52 -0.96
CA ILE A 111 -1.65 -16.09 -0.86
C ILE A 111 -1.75 -16.80 0.48
N PRO A 112 -2.40 -16.20 1.50
CA PRO A 112 -2.60 -16.85 2.78
C PRO A 112 -3.37 -18.16 2.62
N LYS A 113 -2.66 -19.29 2.72
CA LYS A 113 -3.26 -20.62 2.59
C LYS A 113 -4.12 -20.90 3.82
N ASP A 114 -5.33 -21.41 3.61
CA ASP A 114 -6.28 -21.79 4.66
C ASP A 114 -6.66 -20.66 5.62
N GLN A 115 -6.44 -19.40 5.20
CA GLN A 115 -6.82 -18.21 5.96
C GLN A 115 -7.55 -17.21 5.06
N ARG A 116 -8.64 -16.66 5.57
CA ARG A 116 -9.33 -15.54 4.94
C ARG A 116 -8.85 -14.25 5.58
N TRP A 117 -8.01 -13.52 4.86
CA TRP A 117 -7.60 -12.17 5.22
C TRP A 117 -8.58 -11.17 4.60
N ASP A 118 -8.98 -10.17 5.38
CA ASP A 118 -9.63 -8.99 4.83
C ASP A 118 -8.58 -7.98 4.33
N GLN A 119 -9.06 -6.88 3.77
CA GLN A 119 -8.23 -5.81 3.22
C GLN A 119 -7.30 -5.22 4.29
N ASP A 120 -7.75 -5.11 5.53
CA ASP A 120 -7.02 -4.39 6.58
C ASP A 120 -5.84 -5.24 7.09
N HIS A 121 -5.98 -6.56 7.13
CA HIS A 121 -4.87 -7.50 7.34
C HIS A 121 -3.77 -7.36 6.26
N PHE A 122 -4.17 -7.28 4.98
CA PHE A 122 -3.21 -7.06 3.89
C PHE A 122 -2.51 -5.71 4.01
N GLN A 123 -3.27 -4.63 4.23
CA GLN A 123 -2.71 -3.28 4.35
C GLN A 123 -1.77 -3.16 5.55
N ALA A 124 -2.13 -3.76 6.69
CA ALA A 124 -1.25 -3.76 7.85
C ALA A 124 0.11 -4.41 7.56
N LEU A 125 0.14 -5.50 6.79
CA LEU A 125 1.39 -6.12 6.33
C LEU A 125 2.13 -5.24 5.30
N TRP A 126 1.45 -4.81 4.23
CA TRP A 126 2.08 -4.10 3.12
C TRP A 126 2.66 -2.75 3.52
N LEU A 127 1.91 -1.94 4.27
CA LEU A 127 2.42 -0.67 4.76
C LEU A 127 3.62 -0.88 5.70
N SER A 128 3.63 -1.97 6.48
CA SER A 128 4.78 -2.33 7.32
C SER A 128 6.00 -2.74 6.50
N ILE A 129 5.84 -3.49 5.41
CA ILE A 129 6.98 -3.84 4.52
C ILE A 129 7.55 -2.57 3.88
N ILE A 130 6.70 -1.70 3.33
CA ILE A 130 7.12 -0.44 2.72
C ILE A 130 7.92 0.40 3.74
N SER A 131 7.36 0.62 4.94
CA SER A 131 8.05 1.38 5.99
C SER A 131 9.36 0.74 6.43
N GLU A 132 9.33 -0.54 6.79
CA GLU A 132 10.40 -1.14 7.58
C GLU A 132 11.53 -1.70 6.73
N MET A 133 11.32 -1.86 5.42
CA MET A 133 12.26 -2.62 4.58
C MET A 133 12.63 -1.96 3.27
N CYS A 134 11.75 -1.14 2.69
CA CYS A 134 11.92 -0.67 1.32
C CYS A 134 12.66 0.66 1.26
N SER A 135 13.45 0.84 0.19
CA SER A 135 14.06 2.11 -0.20
C SER A 135 13.32 2.78 -1.34
N ASP A 136 12.55 2.00 -2.11
CA ASP A 136 11.88 2.47 -3.32
C ASP A 136 10.50 1.82 -3.43
N HIS A 137 9.58 2.52 -4.09
CA HIS A 137 8.21 2.08 -4.31
C HIS A 137 7.78 2.29 -5.77
N ASP A 138 7.51 1.20 -6.49
CA ASP A 138 7.10 1.22 -7.90
C ASP A 138 5.58 1.03 -8.04
N MET A 139 4.91 2.00 -8.68
CA MET A 139 3.47 1.97 -8.90
C MET A 139 3.14 1.46 -10.31
N HIS A 140 2.41 0.36 -10.41
CA HIS A 140 1.92 -0.15 -11.69
C HIS A 140 0.96 0.85 -12.36
N GLU A 141 0.76 0.72 -13.67
CA GLU A 141 -0.23 1.51 -14.40
C GLU A 141 -1.63 1.36 -13.76
N LYS A 142 -2.37 2.48 -13.68
CA LYS A 142 -3.74 2.57 -13.15
C LYS A 142 -3.89 2.17 -11.69
N TRP A 143 -2.82 2.26 -10.91
CA TRP A 143 -2.85 2.06 -9.46
C TRP A 143 -3.86 2.98 -8.77
N GLU A 144 -4.13 4.16 -9.32
CA GLU A 144 -5.03 5.17 -8.73
C GLU A 144 -6.50 4.73 -8.65
N TYR A 145 -6.86 3.64 -9.34
CA TYR A 145 -8.20 3.03 -9.24
C TYR A 145 -8.27 1.92 -8.19
N SER A 146 -7.16 1.52 -7.59
CA SER A 146 -7.07 0.48 -6.57
C SER A 146 -7.11 1.10 -5.19
N ASN A 147 -7.98 0.61 -4.30
CA ASN A 147 -7.98 1.05 -2.90
C ASN A 147 -6.61 0.81 -2.25
N GLY A 148 -6.06 -0.39 -2.41
CA GLY A 148 -4.75 -0.74 -1.84
C GLY A 148 -3.61 0.06 -2.48
N GLY A 149 -3.65 0.25 -3.81
CA GLY A 149 -2.63 1.05 -4.49
C GLY A 149 -2.65 2.52 -4.05
N ALA A 150 -3.84 3.09 -3.82
CA ALA A 150 -3.99 4.44 -3.31
C ALA A 150 -3.50 4.60 -1.86
N GLU A 151 -3.82 3.63 -1.00
CA GLU A 151 -3.36 3.60 0.39
C GLU A 151 -1.83 3.44 0.47
N GLU A 152 -1.25 2.54 -0.33
CA GLU A 152 0.20 2.30 -0.41
C GLU A 152 0.96 3.54 -0.93
N PHE A 153 0.45 4.22 -1.97
CA PHE A 153 1.01 5.50 -2.44
C PHE A 153 0.95 6.58 -1.36
N THR A 154 -0.21 6.74 -0.72
CA THR A 154 -0.43 7.73 0.33
C THR A 154 0.54 7.51 1.48
N HIS A 155 0.69 6.26 1.90
CA HIS A 155 1.59 5.87 2.98
C HIS A 155 3.05 6.22 2.69
N SER A 156 3.57 5.95 1.49
CA SER A 156 4.95 6.34 1.14
C SER A 156 5.23 7.82 1.30
N TYR A 157 4.24 8.68 1.07
CA TYR A 157 4.38 10.12 1.31
C TYR A 157 4.21 10.50 2.78
N GLN A 158 3.33 9.81 3.52
CA GLN A 158 3.20 10.02 4.97
C GLN A 158 4.49 9.72 5.72
N LEU A 159 5.28 8.73 5.27
CA LEU A 159 6.59 8.42 5.84
C LEU A 159 7.59 9.59 5.79
N LYS A 160 7.40 10.55 4.88
CA LYS A 160 8.22 11.77 4.80
C LYS A 160 7.97 12.74 5.96
N LEU A 161 6.85 12.59 6.66
CA LEU A 161 6.50 13.37 7.86
C LEU A 161 7.03 12.74 9.14
N GLY A 162 7.65 11.57 9.07
CA GLY A 162 8.19 10.86 10.23
C GLY A 162 7.37 9.65 10.64
N ILE A 163 7.53 9.22 11.89
CA ILE A 163 6.97 7.97 12.41
C ILE A 163 6.03 8.27 13.58
N PRO A 164 4.81 7.71 13.58
CA PRO A 164 3.91 7.77 14.73
C PRO A 164 4.58 7.27 16.02
N LYS A 165 4.47 8.04 17.09
CA LYS A 165 4.79 7.69 18.47
C LYS A 165 3.69 6.79 19.02
N CYS A 166 4.09 5.74 19.71
CA CYS A 166 3.17 4.84 20.40
C CYS A 166 3.53 4.79 21.88
N ASP A 167 2.72 5.43 22.72
CA ASP A 167 2.92 5.38 24.17
C ASP A 167 2.59 3.97 24.69
N GLY A 168 3.50 3.36 25.46
CA GLY A 168 3.22 2.15 26.25
C GLY A 168 3.31 0.79 25.53
N LEU A 169 3.58 0.76 24.23
CA LEU A 169 4.02 -0.44 23.53
C LEU A 169 5.53 -0.32 23.29
N GLU A 170 6.31 -1.39 23.50
CA GLU A 170 7.60 -1.52 22.81
C GLU A 170 7.31 -1.22 21.34
N SER A 171 7.80 -0.08 20.84
CA SER A 171 7.25 0.52 19.63
C SER A 171 7.17 -0.54 18.53
N PRO A 172 5.97 -1.00 18.13
CA PRO A 172 5.86 -2.06 17.15
C PRO A 172 6.44 -1.62 15.80
N PHE A 173 6.73 -0.32 15.67
CA PHE A 173 7.28 0.41 14.53
C PHE A 173 8.82 0.38 14.44
N PHE A 174 9.56 0.04 15.51
CA PHE A 174 11.03 -0.02 15.50
C PHE A 174 11.58 -1.42 15.77
N ASN A 175 11.28 -2.33 14.84
CA ASN A 175 12.03 -3.58 14.72
C ASN A 175 12.64 -3.65 13.32
N THR A 176 13.36 -2.59 12.97
CA THR A 176 14.03 -2.41 11.69
C THR A 176 15.40 -3.08 11.72
N ARG A 177 15.95 -3.41 10.55
CA ARG A 177 17.28 -4.05 10.42
C ARG A 177 18.45 -3.12 10.75
N GLU A 178 18.15 -1.88 11.05
CA GLU A 178 19.06 -0.76 11.19
C GLU A 178 18.68 0.06 12.43
N THR A 179 19.57 0.98 12.82
CA THR A 179 19.28 1.91 13.91
C THR A 179 18.05 2.76 13.60
N GLU A 180 17.34 3.21 14.62
CA GLU A 180 16.15 4.06 14.45
C GLU A 180 16.43 5.29 13.58
N GLU A 181 17.58 5.94 13.76
CA GLU A 181 18.00 7.09 12.96
C GLU A 181 18.10 6.75 11.46
N LYS A 182 18.74 5.64 11.11
CA LYS A 182 18.87 5.21 9.71
C LYS A 182 17.53 4.78 9.12
N ALA A 183 16.70 4.10 9.91
CA ALA A 183 15.37 3.70 9.49
C ALA A 183 14.48 4.90 9.18
N ARG A 184 14.53 5.92 10.03
CA ARG A 184 13.84 7.20 9.83
C ARG A 184 14.29 7.89 8.55
N GLU A 185 15.60 7.98 8.33
CA GLU A 185 16.16 8.59 7.12
C GLU A 185 15.74 7.82 5.86
N ARG A 186 15.82 6.49 5.86
CA ARG A 186 15.36 5.65 4.75
C ARG A 186 13.88 5.88 4.47
N MET A 187 13.02 5.78 5.50
CA MET A 187 11.57 5.98 5.35
C MET A 187 11.24 7.35 4.75
N ARG A 188 11.95 8.40 5.18
CA ARG A 188 11.77 9.76 4.65
C ARG A 188 12.20 9.90 3.19
N THR A 189 13.19 9.12 2.78
CA THR A 189 13.82 9.18 1.46
C THR A 189 13.27 8.14 0.48
N ILE A 190 12.21 7.39 0.83
CA ILE A 190 11.55 6.49 -0.12
C ILE A 190 11.10 7.29 -1.35
N ASP A 191 11.62 6.92 -2.51
CA ASP A 191 11.22 7.43 -3.80
C ASP A 191 10.10 6.56 -4.37
N VAL A 192 9.10 7.23 -4.96
CA VAL A 192 7.95 6.58 -5.59
C VAL A 192 8.07 6.76 -7.10
N PHE A 193 7.99 5.67 -7.86
CA PHE A 193 8.13 5.65 -9.31
C PHE A 193 6.83 5.19 -9.97
N ASP A 194 6.55 5.69 -11.17
CA ASP A 194 5.51 5.12 -12.02
C ASP A 194 6.01 3.88 -12.77
N HIS A 195 5.10 3.17 -13.45
CA HIS A 195 5.39 1.96 -14.24
C HIS A 195 6.43 2.15 -15.35
N GLN A 196 6.82 3.39 -15.67
CA GLN A 196 7.86 3.71 -16.66
C GLN A 196 9.21 4.04 -15.99
N GLY A 197 9.32 3.85 -14.67
CA GLY A 197 10.51 4.17 -13.89
C GLY A 197 10.70 5.68 -13.63
N ARG A 198 9.69 6.52 -13.87
CA ARG A 198 9.79 7.97 -13.65
C ARG A 198 9.32 8.32 -12.25
N LEU A 199 9.99 9.26 -11.61
CA LEU A 199 9.58 9.76 -10.29
C LEU A 199 8.12 10.25 -10.33
N LEU A 200 7.31 9.73 -9.41
CA LEU A 200 5.90 10.02 -9.25
C LEU A 200 5.72 10.88 -8.01
N THR A 201 5.66 12.20 -8.21
CA THR A 201 5.53 13.19 -7.13
C THR A 201 4.18 13.12 -6.41
N LEU A 202 4.11 13.66 -5.18
CA LEU A 202 2.88 13.75 -4.39
C LEU A 202 1.75 14.39 -5.20
N ASN A 203 2.01 15.55 -5.80
CA ASN A 203 1.01 16.28 -6.60
C ASN A 203 0.55 15.47 -7.81
N ARG A 204 1.45 14.77 -8.51
CA ARG A 204 1.08 13.94 -9.66
C ARG A 204 0.22 12.75 -9.24
N GLY A 205 0.51 12.12 -8.11
CA GLY A 205 -0.33 11.05 -7.58
C GLY A 205 -1.67 11.54 -7.05
N TYR A 206 -1.70 12.68 -6.34
CA TYR A 206 -2.93 13.37 -5.92
C TYR A 206 -3.86 13.60 -7.12
N GLN A 207 -3.37 14.24 -8.18
CA GLN A 207 -4.15 14.50 -9.40
C GLN A 207 -4.64 13.23 -10.09
N LYS A 208 -3.90 12.12 -9.99
CA LYS A 208 -4.33 10.83 -10.55
C LYS A 208 -5.52 10.26 -9.77
N ILE A 209 -5.45 10.24 -8.44
CA ILE A 209 -6.56 9.77 -7.60
C ILE A 209 -7.77 10.71 -7.75
N GLU A 210 -7.54 12.03 -7.75
CA GLU A 210 -8.58 13.05 -7.97
C GLU A 210 -9.35 12.82 -9.26
N LYS A 211 -8.65 12.45 -10.35
CA LYS A 211 -9.30 12.11 -11.63
C LYS A 211 -9.98 10.75 -11.62
N ALA A 212 -9.49 9.79 -10.85
CA ALA A 212 -10.07 8.45 -10.78
C ALA A 212 -11.43 8.44 -10.06
N ILE A 213 -11.61 9.27 -9.02
CA ILE A 213 -12.83 9.29 -8.20
C ILE A 213 -14.09 9.60 -9.02
N PRO A 214 -14.19 10.71 -9.78
CA PRO A 214 -15.36 10.99 -10.60
C PRO A 214 -15.65 9.85 -11.59
N TRP A 215 -14.60 9.29 -12.20
CA TRP A 215 -14.76 8.18 -13.14
C TRP A 215 -15.44 6.97 -12.49
N ILE A 216 -15.05 6.62 -11.26
CA ILE A 216 -15.60 5.49 -10.48
C ILE A 216 -17.05 5.77 -10.09
N GLU A 217 -17.34 6.97 -9.60
CA GLU A 217 -18.65 7.35 -9.08
C GLU A 217 -19.71 7.55 -10.18
N GLU A 218 -19.35 8.18 -11.30
CA GLU A 218 -20.22 8.32 -12.49
C GLU A 218 -20.66 6.96 -13.04
N ARG A 219 -19.91 5.89 -12.71
CA ARG A 219 -20.18 4.50 -13.10
C ARG A 219 -20.92 3.70 -12.03
N GLY A 220 -21.33 4.34 -10.94
CA GLY A 220 -22.13 3.75 -9.87
C GLY A 220 -21.33 2.90 -8.88
N PHE A 221 -20.02 3.13 -8.76
CA PHE A 221 -19.17 2.45 -7.78
C PHE A 221 -18.80 3.39 -6.62
N ALA A 222 -18.59 2.83 -5.43
CA ALA A 222 -18.15 3.59 -4.27
C ALA A 222 -16.64 3.90 -4.33
N ALA A 223 -16.26 5.11 -3.91
CA ALA A 223 -14.89 5.62 -3.94
C ALA A 223 -14.41 6.18 -2.58
N ASP A 224 -15.07 5.83 -1.47
CA ASP A 224 -14.82 6.42 -0.14
C ASP A 224 -13.35 6.30 0.32
N ARG A 225 -12.73 5.14 0.07
CA ARG A 225 -11.31 4.93 0.42
C ARG A 225 -10.38 5.84 -0.38
N LEU A 226 -10.68 6.11 -1.66
CA LEU A 226 -9.89 7.01 -2.48
C LEU A 226 -10.08 8.47 -2.05
N ARG A 227 -11.31 8.86 -1.65
CA ARG A 227 -11.57 10.18 -1.07
C ARG A 227 -10.77 10.39 0.20
N HIS A 228 -10.76 9.40 1.08
CA HIS A 228 -9.94 9.45 2.28
C HIS A 228 -8.44 9.56 1.97
N CYS A 229 -7.94 8.83 0.96
CA CYS A 229 -6.55 8.97 0.51
C CYS A 229 -6.24 10.39 0.01
N LEU A 230 -7.15 11.05 -0.73
CA LEU A 230 -6.96 12.44 -1.16
C LEU A 230 -6.87 13.41 0.02
N GLU A 231 -7.77 13.29 1.00
CA GLU A 231 -7.75 14.12 2.21
C GLU A 231 -6.41 13.96 2.95
N LEU A 232 -5.93 12.72 3.07
CA LEU A 232 -4.64 12.43 3.70
C LEU A 232 -3.47 12.98 2.90
N LEU A 233 -3.48 12.85 1.57
CA LEU A 233 -2.44 13.39 0.69
C LEU A 233 -2.39 14.91 0.71
N GLU A 234 -3.54 15.58 0.71
CA GLU A 234 -3.63 17.04 0.84
C GLU A 234 -3.04 17.49 2.19
N TRP A 235 -3.46 16.85 3.28
CA TRP A 235 -2.89 17.10 4.60
C TRP A 235 -1.38 16.85 4.60
N THR A 236 -0.91 15.74 4.02
CA THR A 236 0.51 15.40 3.95
C THR A 236 1.30 16.43 3.16
N GLY A 237 0.82 16.86 2.00
CA GLY A 237 1.44 17.92 1.20
C GLY A 237 1.56 19.24 1.97
N ASN A 238 0.49 19.63 2.68
CA ASN A 238 0.48 20.81 3.53
C ASN A 238 1.50 20.74 4.68
N MET A 239 1.67 19.57 5.29
CA MET A 239 2.64 19.36 6.37
C MET A 239 4.07 19.35 5.86
N ILE A 240 4.34 18.74 4.70
CA ILE A 240 5.66 18.81 4.04
C ILE A 240 6.02 20.27 3.73
N ALA A 241 5.08 21.06 3.19
CA ALA A 241 5.31 22.46 2.87
C ALA A 241 5.62 23.33 4.11
N LYS A 242 5.10 22.93 5.29
CA LYS A 242 5.40 23.57 6.58
C LYS A 242 6.70 23.07 7.22
N GLY A 243 7.41 22.13 6.59
CA GLY A 243 8.61 21.51 7.15
C GLY A 243 8.34 20.64 8.38
N PHE A 244 7.11 20.14 8.54
CA PHE A 244 6.77 19.26 9.66
C PHE A 244 7.50 17.92 9.56
N TYR A 245 8.01 17.44 10.69
CA TYR A 245 8.60 16.12 10.84
C TYR A 245 8.48 15.64 12.29
N GLN A 246 8.14 14.36 12.50
CA GLN A 246 7.95 13.73 13.81
C GLN A 246 8.85 12.50 14.09
#